data_AF-A0A932WA34-F1
#
_entry.id   AF-A0A932WA34-F1
#
_cell.length_a   1.000
_cell.length_b   1.000
_cell.length_c   1.000
_cell.angle_alpha   90.00
_cell.angle_beta   90.00
_cell.angle_gamma   90.00
#
_symmetry.space_group_name_H-M   'P 1'
#
loop_
_entity.id
_entity.type
_entity.pdbx_description
1 polymer ?
#
loop_
_entity_poly.entity_id
_entity_poly.type
_entity_poly.pdbx_seq_one_letter_code
_entity_poly.pdbx_strand_id
1 'polypeptide(L)'
;IAEIDRPLLANYQVLTAKPLLVVLNVDENQLAEGEKLEKELALKVQGPLVRGAVIAGKLESELGQMDEAEEREFRESLKAGESGLARMLRCSYEVLGLISFFTVGPDECKAWTIASGTPAVKAAGKIHSDIERGFIRGEVVSYDDMVACGTLVEAKKRGLLRLEGKTYVVKDGDIINFLFSV
;
A
#
# COMPACT_ATOMS: atom_id res chain seq x y z
N ILE A 1 11.90 -21.06 3.96
CA ILE A 1 11.21 -21.58 5.17
C ILE A 1 9.84 -22.05 4.69
N ALA A 2 9.53 -23.34 4.84
CA ALA A 2 8.22 -23.85 4.47
C ALA A 2 7.14 -23.13 5.31
N GLU A 3 5.94 -22.95 4.78
CA GLU A 3 4.86 -22.20 5.44
C GLU A 3 4.53 -22.74 6.85
N ILE A 4 4.75 -24.05 7.03
CA ILE A 4 4.55 -24.82 8.27
C ILE A 4 5.53 -24.42 9.40
N ASP A 5 6.74 -23.94 9.08
CA ASP A 5 7.78 -23.64 10.08
C ASP A 5 7.72 -22.20 10.62
N ARG A 6 6.95 -21.30 9.97
CA ARG A 6 6.86 -19.88 10.36
C ARG A 6 6.33 -19.66 11.79
N PRO A 7 5.27 -20.34 12.26
CA PRO A 7 4.76 -20.15 13.62
C PRO A 7 5.76 -20.59 14.69
N LEU A 8 6.52 -21.66 14.42
CA LEU A 8 7.54 -22.18 15.32
C LEU A 8 8.72 -21.20 15.47
N LEU A 9 9.06 -20.49 14.39
CA LEU A 9 10.17 -19.54 14.36
C LEU A 9 9.79 -18.12 14.79
N ALA A 10 8.50 -17.80 14.94
CA ALA A 10 8.02 -16.45 15.24
C ALA A 10 8.61 -15.89 16.54
N ASN A 11 8.72 -16.71 17.58
CA ASN A 11 9.23 -16.29 18.89
C ASN A 11 10.74 -16.04 18.90
N TYR A 12 11.49 -16.59 17.94
CA TYR A 12 12.93 -16.42 17.85
C TYR A 12 13.36 -15.16 17.08
N GLN A 13 12.42 -14.53 16.36
CA GLN A 13 12.64 -13.28 15.62
C GLN A 13 13.92 -13.25 14.77
N VAL A 14 14.22 -14.37 14.09
CA VAL A 14 15.46 -14.53 13.32
C VAL A 14 15.62 -13.42 12.27
N LEU A 15 16.80 -12.79 12.24
CA LEU A 15 17.06 -11.61 11.41
C LEU A 15 16.90 -11.88 9.91
N THR A 16 17.30 -13.08 9.45
CA THR A 16 17.25 -13.48 8.04
C THR A 16 15.84 -13.76 7.52
N ALA A 17 14.83 -13.85 8.40
CA ALA A 17 13.43 -13.96 8.01
C ALA A 17 12.73 -12.60 7.91
N LYS A 18 13.39 -11.50 8.32
CA LYS A 18 12.82 -10.16 8.20
C LYS A 18 12.79 -9.75 6.71
N PRO A 19 11.74 -9.06 6.27
CA PRO A 19 11.73 -8.44 4.95
C PRO A 19 12.88 -7.47 4.76
N LEU A 20 13.46 -7.46 3.55
CA LEU A 20 14.63 -6.68 3.20
C LEU A 20 14.32 -5.78 2.00
N LEU A 21 14.49 -4.48 2.19
CA LEU A 21 14.49 -3.50 1.10
C LEU A 21 15.95 -3.12 0.82
N VAL A 22 16.41 -3.39 -0.40
CA VAL A 22 17.76 -3.04 -0.86
C VAL A 22 17.68 -1.77 -1.69
N VAL A 23 18.31 -0.71 -1.18
CA VAL A 23 18.26 0.62 -1.79
C VAL A 23 19.60 0.92 -2.45
N LEU A 24 19.58 1.09 -3.77
CA LEU A 24 20.74 1.51 -4.56
C LEU A 24 20.73 3.03 -4.69
N ASN A 25 21.68 3.67 -4.03
CA ASN A 25 21.88 5.12 -4.14
C ASN A 25 22.72 5.43 -5.38
N VAL A 26 22.17 6.22 -6.31
CA VAL A 26 22.78 6.59 -7.59
C VAL A 26 22.96 8.09 -7.71
N ASP A 27 23.75 8.52 -8.69
CA ASP A 27 23.86 9.93 -9.06
C ASP A 27 22.62 10.39 -9.84
N GLU A 28 22.29 11.68 -9.81
CA GLU A 28 21.14 12.24 -10.53
C GLU A 28 21.20 11.97 -12.04
N ASN A 29 22.41 11.92 -12.61
CA ASN A 29 22.62 11.63 -14.02
C ASN A 29 22.23 10.19 -14.41
N GLN A 30 22.12 9.29 -13.43
CA GLN A 30 21.76 7.89 -13.63
C GLN A 30 20.27 7.61 -13.40
N LEU A 31 19.48 8.61 -12.99
CA LEU A 31 18.03 8.47 -12.81
C LEU A 31 17.31 8.04 -14.09
N ALA A 32 17.79 8.49 -15.25
CA ALA A 32 17.25 8.09 -16.55
C ALA A 32 17.38 6.58 -16.81
N GLU A 33 18.37 5.91 -16.19
CA GLU A 33 18.54 4.46 -16.24
C GLU A 33 17.96 3.75 -15.00
N GLY A 34 17.26 4.48 -14.12
CA GLY A 34 16.77 3.99 -12.84
C GLY A 34 15.92 2.72 -12.96
N GLU A 35 14.97 2.67 -13.90
CA GLU A 35 14.15 1.47 -14.11
C GLU A 35 14.96 0.25 -14.54
N LYS A 36 16.00 0.46 -15.35
CA LYS A 36 16.88 -0.61 -15.80
C LYS A 36 17.72 -1.13 -14.65
N LEU A 37 18.30 -0.23 -13.86
CA LEU A 37 19.07 -0.57 -12.65
C LEU A 37 18.20 -1.28 -11.60
N GLU A 38 16.94 -0.86 -11.44
CA GLU A 38 15.97 -1.47 -10.54
C GLU A 38 15.62 -2.90 -10.99
N LYS A 39 15.42 -3.12 -12.30
CA LYS A 39 15.22 -4.47 -12.86
C LYS A 39 16.45 -5.36 -12.68
N GLU A 40 17.65 -4.84 -12.96
CA GLU A 40 18.90 -5.57 -12.74
C GLU A 40 19.11 -5.91 -11.27
N LEU A 41 18.77 -4.98 -10.37
CA LEU A 41 18.81 -5.21 -8.93
C LEU A 41 17.82 -6.30 -8.53
N ALA A 42 16.56 -6.21 -8.96
CA ALA A 42 15.53 -7.22 -8.68
C ALA A 42 15.92 -8.63 -9.15
N LEU A 43 16.67 -8.74 -10.26
CA LEU A 43 17.21 -10.02 -10.73
C LEU A 43 18.32 -10.57 -9.83
N LYS A 44 19.10 -9.70 -9.17
CA LYS A 44 20.20 -10.09 -8.26
C LYS A 44 19.69 -10.39 -6.84
N VAL A 45 18.72 -9.60 -6.36
CA VAL A 45 18.09 -9.78 -5.05
C VAL A 45 16.74 -10.45 -5.20
N GLN A 46 16.79 -11.78 -5.37
CA GLN A 46 15.59 -12.61 -5.50
C GLN A 46 15.11 -13.11 -4.14
N GLY A 47 13.80 -13.05 -3.90
CA GLY A 47 13.16 -13.66 -2.74
C GLY A 47 11.77 -13.10 -2.49
N PRO A 48 10.88 -13.86 -1.84
CA PRO A 48 9.52 -13.41 -1.57
C PRO A 48 9.48 -12.16 -0.67
N LEU A 49 10.50 -11.99 0.19
CA LEU A 49 10.61 -10.93 1.18
C LEU A 49 11.71 -9.90 0.84
N VAL A 50 12.15 -9.84 -0.42
CA VAL A 50 13.19 -8.91 -0.85
C VAL A 50 12.66 -8.02 -1.96
N ARG A 51 12.93 -6.72 -1.88
CA ARG A 51 12.67 -5.74 -2.95
C ARG A 51 13.91 -4.89 -3.15
N GLY A 52 14.15 -4.52 -4.41
CA GLY A 52 15.18 -3.55 -4.78
C GLY A 52 14.51 -2.22 -5.13
N ALA A 53 15.14 -1.11 -4.78
CA ALA A 53 14.72 0.21 -5.20
C ALA A 53 15.95 1.08 -5.51
N VAL A 54 15.80 2.02 -6.44
CA VAL A 54 16.86 2.96 -6.83
C VAL A 54 16.45 4.37 -6.43
N ILE A 55 17.35 5.11 -5.79
CA ILE A 55 17.13 6.52 -5.40
C ILE A 55 18.37 7.36 -5.70
N ALA A 56 18.17 8.64 -5.97
CA ALA A 56 19.25 9.63 -5.97
C ALA A 56 19.22 10.40 -4.65
N GLY A 57 19.86 9.86 -3.61
CA GLY A 57 19.70 10.36 -2.24
C GLY A 57 20.15 11.81 -2.06
N LYS A 58 21.14 12.27 -2.83
CA LYS A 58 21.58 13.68 -2.81
C LYS A 58 20.49 14.59 -3.37
N LEU A 59 19.95 14.27 -4.55
CA LEU A 59 18.86 15.00 -5.17
C LEU A 59 17.63 15.05 -4.26
N GLU A 60 17.24 13.91 -3.67
CA GLU A 60 16.09 13.85 -2.75
C GLU A 60 16.30 14.70 -1.49
N SER A 61 17.54 14.79 -1.00
CA SER A 61 17.85 15.66 0.13
C SER A 61 17.76 17.15 -0.22
N GLU A 62 18.08 17.53 -1.45
CA GLU A 62 17.96 18.91 -1.93
C GLU A 62 16.49 19.27 -2.17
N LEU A 63 15.75 18.37 -2.85
CA LEU A 63 14.31 18.48 -3.06
C LEU A 63 13.53 18.59 -1.74
N GLY A 64 13.90 17.81 -0.72
CA GLY A 64 13.25 17.85 0.59
C GLY A 64 13.47 19.12 1.40
N GLN A 65 14.34 20.03 0.94
CA GLN A 65 14.56 21.36 1.55
C GLN A 65 13.82 22.48 0.82
N MET A 66 13.29 22.20 -0.38
CA MET A 66 12.50 23.14 -1.17
C MET A 66 11.07 23.22 -0.63
N ASP A 67 10.35 24.26 -1.02
CA ASP A 67 8.90 24.27 -0.84
C ASP A 67 8.20 23.33 -1.85
N GLU A 68 6.93 23.00 -1.60
CA GLU A 68 6.19 22.02 -2.41
C GLU A 68 6.03 22.47 -3.88
N ALA A 69 6.00 23.77 -4.15
CA ALA A 69 5.83 24.30 -5.50
C ALA A 69 7.14 24.22 -6.29
N GLU A 70 8.25 24.65 -5.67
CA GLU A 70 9.60 24.59 -6.19
C GLU A 70 10.06 23.13 -6.39
N GLU A 71 9.80 22.25 -5.42
CA GLU A 71 10.10 20.81 -5.52
C GLU A 71 9.44 20.21 -6.76
N ARG A 72 8.16 20.51 -6.96
CA ARG A 72 7.39 19.98 -8.10
C ARG A 72 7.94 20.46 -9.42
N GLU A 73 8.19 21.77 -9.55
CA GLU A 73 8.75 22.36 -10.77
C GLU A 73 10.14 21.80 -11.09
N PHE A 74 11.01 21.68 -10.07
CA PHE A 74 12.35 21.14 -10.25
C PHE A 74 12.30 19.65 -10.65
N ARG A 75 11.45 18.85 -10.01
CA ARG A 75 11.27 17.43 -10.35
C ARG A 75 10.73 17.23 -11.77
N GLU A 76 9.79 18.06 -12.21
CA GLU A 76 9.27 18.06 -13.57
C GLU A 76 10.37 18.39 -14.59
N SER A 77 11.22 19.38 -14.29
CA SER A 77 12.34 19.77 -15.16
C SER A 77 13.36 18.65 -15.35
N LEU A 78 13.62 17.86 -14.30
CA LEU A 78 14.54 16.72 -14.31
C LEU A 78 13.89 15.43 -14.83
N LYS A 79 12.56 15.43 -15.06
CA LYS A 79 11.77 14.22 -15.36
C LYS A 79 12.00 13.11 -14.32
N ALA A 80 12.20 13.48 -13.07
CA ALA A 80 12.59 12.57 -12.00
C ALA A 80 11.42 11.72 -11.44
N GLY A 81 10.20 11.87 -11.98
CA GLY A 81 9.08 10.97 -11.71
C GLY A 81 8.44 11.17 -10.34
N GLU A 82 8.24 10.09 -9.58
CA GLU A 82 7.75 10.14 -8.20
C GLU A 82 8.91 10.43 -7.21
N SER A 83 8.60 10.98 -6.03
CA SER A 83 9.63 11.23 -5.01
C SER A 83 10.28 9.93 -4.53
N GLY A 84 11.58 10.00 -4.23
CA GLY A 84 12.31 8.89 -3.62
C GLY A 84 11.68 8.47 -2.29
N LEU A 85 11.16 9.43 -1.49
CA LEU A 85 10.43 9.13 -0.26
C LEU A 85 9.14 8.33 -0.53
N ALA A 86 8.31 8.77 -1.48
CA ALA A 86 7.08 8.07 -1.84
C ALA A 86 7.38 6.66 -2.38
N ARG A 87 8.43 6.53 -3.18
CA ARG A 87 8.94 5.26 -3.68
C ARG A 87 9.35 4.33 -2.53
N MET A 88 10.13 4.82 -1.56
CA MET A 88 10.53 4.03 -0.38
C MET A 88 9.32 3.57 0.44
N LEU A 89 8.32 4.44 0.63
CA LEU A 89 7.10 4.10 1.35
C LEU A 89 6.33 2.98 0.64
N ARG A 90 6.15 3.10 -0.68
CA ARG A 90 5.48 2.09 -1.51
C ARG A 90 6.22 0.75 -1.47
N CYS A 91 7.53 0.74 -1.71
CA CYS A 91 8.33 -0.48 -1.66
C CYS A 91 8.30 -1.13 -0.26
N SER A 92 8.26 -0.31 0.81
CA SER A 92 8.13 -0.80 2.18
C SER A 92 6.79 -1.47 2.43
N TYR A 93 5.69 -0.88 1.95
CA TYR A 93 4.35 -1.50 2.01
C TYR A 93 4.32 -2.85 1.28
N GLU A 94 4.86 -2.89 0.06
CA GLU A 94 4.91 -4.10 -0.74
C GLU A 94 5.73 -5.21 -0.09
N VAL A 95 6.93 -4.90 0.43
CA VAL A 95 7.81 -5.90 1.03
C VAL A 95 7.25 -6.45 2.35
N LEU A 96 6.48 -5.62 3.06
CA LEU A 96 5.74 -6.03 4.26
C LEU A 96 4.43 -6.76 3.92
N GLY A 97 4.01 -6.78 2.65
CA GLY A 97 2.75 -7.37 2.20
C GLY A 97 1.52 -6.62 2.74
N LEU A 98 1.63 -5.30 2.89
CA LEU A 98 0.56 -4.44 3.37
C LEU A 98 -0.26 -3.88 2.21
N ILE A 99 -1.55 -3.71 2.45
CA ILE A 99 -2.50 -3.05 1.56
C ILE A 99 -3.28 -2.00 2.36
N SER A 100 -3.93 -1.09 1.64
CA SER A 100 -4.80 -0.07 2.23
C SER A 100 -6.22 -0.25 1.74
N PHE A 101 -7.19 -0.15 2.65
CA PHE A 101 -8.59 0.03 2.30
C PHE A 101 -9.07 1.38 2.84
N PHE A 102 -10.18 1.88 2.31
CA PHE A 102 -10.68 3.21 2.63
C PHE A 102 -12.07 3.15 3.28
N THR A 103 -12.29 4.06 4.22
CA THR A 103 -13.63 4.40 4.70
C THR A 103 -13.94 5.82 4.26
N VAL A 104 -15.08 6.01 3.60
CA VAL A 104 -15.53 7.32 3.11
C VAL A 104 -16.85 7.64 3.78
N GLY A 105 -16.83 8.62 4.68
CA GLY A 105 -17.99 9.23 5.29
C GLY A 105 -18.22 10.65 4.77
N PRO A 106 -19.32 11.31 5.20
CA PRO A 106 -19.59 12.70 4.84
C PRO A 106 -18.51 13.67 5.34
N ASP A 107 -17.92 13.40 6.51
CA ASP A 107 -16.98 14.30 7.19
C ASP A 107 -15.52 13.78 7.18
N GLU A 108 -15.30 12.52 6.82
CA GLU A 108 -13.97 11.89 6.90
C GLU A 108 -13.72 10.91 5.75
N CYS A 109 -12.55 11.02 5.13
CA CYS A 109 -11.99 10.00 4.25
C CYS A 109 -10.68 9.50 4.87
N LYS A 110 -10.59 8.19 5.12
CA LYS A 110 -9.45 7.60 5.83
C LYS A 110 -8.98 6.32 5.20
N ALA A 111 -7.66 6.18 5.10
CA ALA A 111 -6.97 4.96 4.71
C ALA A 111 -6.63 4.12 5.93
N TRP A 112 -6.81 2.80 5.82
CA TRP A 112 -6.54 1.83 6.87
C TRP A 112 -5.60 0.74 6.35
N THR A 113 -4.43 0.64 6.98
CA THR A 113 -3.41 -0.34 6.63
C THR A 113 -3.70 -1.71 7.26
N ILE A 114 -3.72 -2.76 6.43
CA ILE A 114 -3.89 -4.16 6.82
C ILE A 114 -2.91 -5.05 6.05
N ALA A 115 -2.67 -6.27 6.51
CA ALA A 115 -1.93 -7.24 5.72
C ALA A 115 -2.79 -7.75 4.56
N SER A 116 -2.17 -8.00 3.41
CA SER A 116 -2.82 -8.67 2.28
C SER A 116 -3.38 -10.02 2.72
N GLY A 117 -4.58 -10.37 2.24
CA GLY A 117 -5.28 -11.59 2.67
C GLY A 117 -6.14 -11.42 3.92
N THR A 118 -6.16 -10.23 4.55
CA THR A 118 -6.99 -9.98 5.75
C THR A 118 -8.49 -10.06 5.41
N PRO A 119 -9.29 -10.89 6.13
CA PRO A 119 -10.73 -10.96 5.94
C PRO A 119 -11.46 -9.68 6.38
N ALA A 120 -12.62 -9.38 5.78
CA ALA A 120 -13.42 -8.18 6.02
C ALA A 120 -13.74 -7.96 7.51
N VAL A 121 -14.07 -9.02 8.26
CA VAL A 121 -14.34 -8.93 9.70
C VAL A 121 -13.12 -8.46 10.50
N LYS A 122 -11.91 -8.90 10.11
CA LYS A 122 -10.65 -8.48 10.74
C LYS A 122 -10.23 -7.08 10.31
N ALA A 123 -10.48 -6.72 9.04
CA ALA A 123 -10.29 -5.36 8.56
C ALA A 123 -11.19 -4.36 9.32
N ALA A 124 -12.45 -4.72 9.59
CA ALA A 124 -13.34 -3.93 10.41
C ALA A 124 -12.82 -3.71 11.84
N GLY A 125 -12.19 -4.73 12.43
CA GLY A 125 -11.53 -4.63 13.74
C GLY A 125 -10.37 -3.63 13.79
N LYS A 126 -9.76 -3.31 12.65
CA LYS A 126 -8.73 -2.27 12.55
C LYS A 126 -9.30 -0.87 12.82
N ILE A 127 -10.58 -0.66 12.54
CA ILE A 127 -11.31 0.57 12.85
C ILE A 127 -11.68 0.60 14.33
N HIS A 128 -12.36 -0.44 14.81
CA HIS A 128 -12.74 -0.58 16.22
C HIS A 128 -13.10 -2.03 16.55
N SER A 129 -12.80 -2.49 17.77
CA SER A 129 -13.08 -3.86 18.20
C SER A 129 -14.56 -4.22 18.25
N ASP A 130 -15.44 -3.25 18.47
CA ASP A 130 -16.89 -3.47 18.50
C ASP A 130 -17.46 -3.73 17.10
N ILE A 131 -16.88 -3.10 16.07
CA ILE A 131 -17.31 -3.33 14.68
C ILE A 131 -16.93 -4.76 14.26
N GLU A 132 -15.79 -5.27 14.71
CA GLU A 132 -15.41 -6.67 14.48
C GLU A 132 -16.39 -7.66 15.13
N ARG A 133 -16.76 -7.42 16.40
CA ARG A 133 -17.70 -8.28 17.14
C ARG A 133 -19.11 -8.22 16.57
N GLY A 134 -19.57 -7.02 16.25
CA GLY A 134 -20.89 -6.74 15.71
C GLY A 134 -21.03 -6.93 14.20
N PHE A 135 -19.97 -7.34 13.50
CA PHE A 135 -19.94 -7.38 12.03
C PHE A 135 -21.10 -8.20 11.44
N ILE A 136 -21.87 -7.56 10.55
CA ILE A 136 -22.93 -8.18 9.77
C ILE A 136 -22.43 -8.42 8.35
N ARG A 137 -22.05 -7.35 7.63
CA ARG A 137 -21.57 -7.38 6.24
C ARG A 137 -20.83 -6.09 5.88
N GLY A 138 -20.00 -6.11 4.85
CA GLY A 138 -19.37 -4.92 4.27
C GLY A 138 -20.01 -4.54 2.94
N GLU A 139 -20.30 -3.26 2.76
CA GLU A 139 -20.58 -2.68 1.44
C GLU A 139 -19.25 -2.29 0.81
N VAL A 140 -18.86 -2.94 -0.29
CA VAL A 140 -17.53 -2.80 -0.91
C VAL A 140 -17.67 -2.30 -2.33
N VAL A 141 -16.89 -1.28 -2.67
CA VAL A 141 -16.66 -0.83 -4.05
C VAL A 141 -15.16 -0.68 -4.28
N SER A 142 -14.67 -1.04 -5.47
CA SER A 142 -13.25 -0.86 -5.78
C SER A 142 -12.94 0.63 -5.99
N TYR A 143 -11.69 1.03 -5.77
CA TYR A 143 -11.23 2.39 -6.04
C TYR A 143 -11.52 2.81 -7.49
N ASP A 144 -11.18 1.95 -8.46
CA ASP A 144 -11.34 2.24 -9.89
C ASP A 144 -12.82 2.45 -10.26
N ASP A 145 -13.72 1.60 -9.74
CA ASP A 145 -15.16 1.74 -9.95
C ASP A 145 -15.70 3.03 -9.31
N MET A 146 -15.20 3.37 -8.12
CA MET A 146 -15.60 4.58 -7.42
C MET A 146 -15.18 5.84 -8.19
N VAL A 147 -13.94 5.87 -8.70
CA VAL A 147 -13.44 6.98 -9.53
C VAL A 147 -14.24 7.10 -10.83
N ALA A 148 -14.53 5.98 -11.49
CA ALA A 148 -15.33 5.96 -12.72
C ALA A 148 -16.79 6.41 -12.51
N CYS A 149 -17.36 6.18 -11.33
CA CYS A 149 -18.73 6.57 -10.99
C CYS A 149 -18.84 7.97 -10.38
N GLY A 150 -17.76 8.49 -9.77
CA GLY A 150 -17.70 9.76 -9.06
C GLY A 150 -18.46 9.81 -7.73
N THR A 151 -19.57 9.07 -7.58
CA THR A 151 -20.35 8.99 -6.33
C THR A 151 -20.75 7.56 -5.97
N LEU A 152 -20.85 7.26 -4.66
CA LEU A 152 -21.33 5.97 -4.16
C LEU A 152 -22.77 5.67 -4.61
N VAL A 153 -23.59 6.72 -4.75
CA VAL A 153 -24.97 6.60 -5.24
C VAL A 153 -24.99 6.07 -6.68
N GLU A 154 -24.11 6.58 -7.53
CA GLU A 154 -23.98 6.12 -8.92
C GLU A 154 -23.40 4.70 -9.01
N ALA A 155 -22.37 4.40 -8.21
CA ALA A 155 -21.82 3.04 -8.12
C ALA A 155 -22.89 2.01 -7.70
N LYS A 156 -23.77 2.39 -6.76
CA LYS A 156 -24.91 1.56 -6.35
C LYS A 156 -25.94 1.37 -7.47
N LYS A 157 -26.28 2.43 -8.22
CA LYS A 157 -27.21 2.34 -9.36
C LYS A 157 -26.67 1.44 -10.47
N ARG A 158 -25.36 1.43 -10.69
CA ARG A 158 -24.67 0.56 -11.66
C ARG A 158 -24.45 -0.87 -11.16
N GLY A 159 -24.82 -1.17 -9.92
CA GLY A 159 -24.66 -2.50 -9.32
C GLY A 159 -23.21 -2.85 -8.95
N LEU A 160 -22.32 -1.86 -8.86
CA LEU A 160 -20.91 -2.05 -8.51
C LEU A 160 -20.67 -2.12 -7.00
N LEU A 161 -21.64 -1.65 -6.21
CA LEU A 161 -21.63 -1.80 -4.75
C LEU A 161 -21.97 -3.24 -4.37
N ARG A 162 -20.99 -3.99 -3.89
CA ARG A 162 -21.13 -5.39 -3.50
C ARG A 162 -21.38 -5.52 -2.01
N LEU A 163 -22.18 -6.52 -1.63
CA LEU A 163 -22.40 -6.89 -0.24
C LEU A 163 -21.55 -8.11 0.08
N GLU A 164 -20.50 -7.90 0.85
CA GLU A 164 -19.50 -8.90 1.15
C GLU A 164 -19.62 -9.41 2.59
N GLY A 165 -19.41 -10.71 2.75
CA GLY A 165 -19.53 -11.41 4.03
C GLY A 165 -18.25 -11.37 4.86
N LYS A 166 -18.27 -12.06 6.01
CA LYS A 166 -17.13 -12.15 6.95
C LYS A 166 -15.85 -12.71 6.33
N THR A 167 -15.98 -13.59 5.35
CA THR A 167 -14.87 -14.31 4.69
C THR A 167 -14.33 -13.60 3.45
N TYR A 168 -14.91 -12.47 3.05
CA TYR A 168 -14.37 -11.68 1.93
C TYR A 168 -12.96 -11.23 2.26
N VAL A 169 -12.03 -11.45 1.33
CA VAL A 169 -10.66 -10.98 1.45
C VAL A 169 -10.59 -9.56 0.92
N VAL A 170 -10.26 -8.61 1.79
CA VAL A 170 -10.15 -7.21 1.42
C VAL A 170 -9.01 -7.03 0.41
N LYS A 171 -9.28 -6.25 -0.63
CA LYS A 171 -8.32 -5.91 -1.68
C LYS A 171 -7.77 -4.51 -1.47
N ASP A 172 -6.58 -4.28 -2.01
CA ASP A 172 -5.98 -2.95 -2.01
C ASP A 172 -6.88 -1.97 -2.76
N GLY A 173 -7.09 -0.80 -2.17
CA GLY A 173 -7.98 0.22 -2.72
C GLY A 173 -9.48 -0.02 -2.50
N ASP A 174 -9.90 -1.10 -1.85
CA ASP A 174 -11.32 -1.29 -1.54
C ASP A 174 -11.84 -0.13 -0.67
N ILE A 175 -12.98 0.45 -1.06
CA ILE A 175 -13.73 1.40 -0.26
C ILE A 175 -14.85 0.63 0.41
N ILE A 176 -14.84 0.62 1.74
CA ILE A 176 -15.70 -0.26 2.53
C ILE A 176 -16.51 0.55 3.55
N ASN A 177 -17.80 0.31 3.56
CA ASN A 177 -18.70 0.69 4.64
C ASN A 177 -19.13 -0.57 5.42
N PHE A 178 -18.74 -0.67 6.68
CA PHE A 178 -19.03 -1.84 7.52
C PHE A 178 -20.37 -1.68 8.23
N LEU A 179 -21.29 -2.62 7.99
CA LEU A 179 -22.56 -2.71 8.70
C LEU A 179 -22.40 -3.64 9.90
N PHE A 180 -22.72 -3.14 11.09
CA PHE A 180 -22.60 -3.86 12.36
C PHE A 180 -23.81 -3.57 13.27
N SER A 181 -24.07 -4.48 14.21
CA SER A 181 -25.00 -4.24 15.31
C SER A 181 -24.23 -4.27 16.63
N VAL A 182 -24.53 -3.30 17.48
CA VAL A 182 -24.03 -3.23 18.87
C VAL A 182 -25.00 -3.96 19.79
#